data_AF-A0A8J4LLU1-F1
#
_entry.id   AF-A0A8J4LLU1-F1
#
_cell.length_a   1.000
_cell.length_b   1.000
_cell.length_c   1.000
_cell.angle_alpha   90.00
_cell.angle_beta   90.00
_cell.angle_gamma   90.00
#
_symmetry.space_group_name_H-M   'P 1'
#
loop_
_entity.id
_entity.type
_entity.pdbx_description
1 polymer ?
#
loop_
_entity_poly.entity_id
_entity_poly.type
_entity_poly.pdbx_seq_one_letter_code
_entity_poly.pdbx_strand_id
1 'polypeptide(L)'
;PPPPPPSPPPPRPPPPRPPPPPPPACRTCVYLTISQTSSPPFYYPYTFTSAKCANVSSAIIANINDFAGDSIVKAFRLEECISNVLKVCGEFTSNVVGAALQESFDFALIDWYALVSGFNSPCPTFLSGQSLTVRVGGDGDPFNPPSSCVNSEVSQVCALPNLNDGPPCSCNVRQRATPFAMKPTYNVINGRSSNTLLYCFDTVVITPEYPNGLCGMTTNLLKLEFWADDQQRRKVSAIGLQAAGDKTMTWIAPTWASSGSNTLKVTPVNWSLNQATGGRICLEMDKSTNMHTFCKGSNDGTCWAGFFDDSKNCCPLYLSSPPP
;
A
#
# COMPACT_ATOMS: atom_id res chain seq x y z
N PRO A 1 74.64 58.41 41.55
CA PRO A 1 73.96 57.34 40.79
C PRO A 1 72.43 57.49 40.90
N PRO A 2 71.70 57.70 39.78
CA PRO A 2 70.24 57.76 39.80
C PRO A 2 69.61 56.38 40.09
N PRO A 3 68.43 56.34 40.73
CA PRO A 3 67.78 55.11 41.17
C PRO A 3 67.35 54.22 40.00
N PRO A 4 67.38 52.88 40.18
CA PRO A 4 67.01 51.94 39.13
C PRO A 4 65.53 52.11 38.71
N PRO A 5 65.22 51.95 37.40
CA PRO A 5 63.86 52.09 36.90
C PRO A 5 62.91 51.11 37.56
N PRO A 6 61.65 51.51 37.85
CA PRO A 6 60.64 50.62 38.38
C PRO A 6 60.36 49.48 37.39
N SER A 7 60.27 48.26 37.92
CA SER A 7 60.01 47.06 37.14
C SER A 7 58.67 47.17 36.40
N PRO A 8 58.60 46.72 35.13
CA PRO A 8 57.37 46.81 34.34
C PRO A 8 56.26 45.97 34.99
N PRO A 9 55.01 46.45 34.97
CA PRO A 9 53.87 45.72 35.53
C PRO A 9 53.69 44.38 34.81
N PRO A 10 53.27 43.32 35.55
CA PRO A 10 53.08 42.00 34.98
C PRO A 10 52.08 42.03 33.80
N PRO A 11 52.29 41.21 32.76
CA PRO A 11 51.37 41.13 31.62
C PRO A 11 49.96 40.79 32.10
N ARG A 12 48.96 41.51 31.60
CA ARG A 12 47.55 41.19 31.88
C ARG A 12 47.25 39.77 31.39
N PRO A 13 46.50 38.95 32.16
CA PRO A 13 46.07 37.64 31.71
C PRO A 13 45.35 37.78 30.35
N PRO A 14 45.62 36.88 29.39
CA PRO A 14 44.87 36.89 28.13
C PRO A 14 43.37 36.70 28.43
N PRO A 15 42.49 37.40 27.70
CA PRO A 15 41.06 37.27 27.90
C PRO A 15 40.61 35.80 27.77
N PRO A 16 39.61 35.34 28.54
CA PRO A 16 39.07 34.00 28.42
C PRO A 16 38.68 33.75 26.96
N ARG A 17 39.09 32.61 26.40
CA ARG A 17 38.67 32.23 25.06
C ARG A 17 37.13 32.14 25.04
N PRO A 18 36.46 32.64 23.98
CA PRO A 18 35.03 32.43 23.83
C PRO A 18 34.71 30.93 23.90
N PRO A 19 33.59 30.53 24.51
CA PRO A 19 33.16 29.14 24.47
C PRO A 19 33.03 28.67 23.01
N PRO A 20 33.36 27.39 22.71
CA PRO A 20 33.18 26.85 21.37
C PRO A 20 31.72 27.02 20.91
N PRO A 21 31.48 27.32 19.62
CA PRO A 21 30.12 27.35 19.09
C PRO A 21 29.45 25.98 19.30
N PRO A 22 28.13 25.95 19.56
CA PRO A 22 27.39 24.70 19.70
C PRO A 22 27.57 23.81 18.45
N PRO A 23 27.60 22.48 18.59
CA PRO A 23 27.56 21.58 17.44
C PRO A 23 26.35 21.90 16.55
N PRO A 24 26.48 21.82 15.21
CA PRO A 24 25.36 22.03 14.31
C PRO A 24 24.31 20.94 14.55
N ALA A 25 23.05 21.36 14.69
CA ALA A 25 21.91 20.46 14.81
C ALA A 25 21.76 19.62 13.53
N CYS A 26 21.28 18.39 13.67
CA CYS A 26 21.05 17.51 12.54
C CYS A 26 19.57 17.48 12.17
N ARG A 27 19.23 18.04 11.01
CA ARG A 27 17.88 17.94 10.45
C ARG A 27 17.72 16.64 9.69
N THR A 28 16.73 15.84 10.08
CA THR A 28 16.46 14.51 9.53
C THR A 28 14.99 14.39 9.19
N CYS A 29 14.72 13.75 8.05
CA CYS A 29 13.40 13.52 7.51
C CYS A 29 13.23 12.05 7.14
N VAL A 30 12.03 11.52 7.39
CA VAL A 30 11.55 10.23 6.91
C VAL A 30 10.60 10.51 5.74
N TYR A 31 10.85 9.85 4.62
CA TYR A 31 10.07 9.95 3.39
C TYR A 31 9.48 8.59 3.05
N LEU A 32 8.18 8.55 2.77
CA LEU A 32 7.53 7.42 2.15
C LEU A 32 7.03 7.87 0.78
N THR A 33 7.56 7.26 -0.27
CA THR A 33 7.29 7.63 -1.65
C THR A 33 6.79 6.46 -2.47
N ILE A 34 5.89 6.74 -3.41
CA ILE A 34 5.35 5.76 -4.35
C ILE A 34 5.62 6.20 -5.78
N SER A 35 6.21 5.30 -6.56
CA SER A 35 6.58 5.53 -7.97
C SER A 35 5.97 4.46 -8.87
N GLN A 36 5.49 4.85 -10.05
CA GLN A 36 5.02 3.89 -11.06
C GLN A 36 6.23 3.19 -11.70
N THR A 37 6.15 1.87 -11.85
CA THR A 37 7.21 1.07 -12.48
C THR A 37 6.76 0.37 -13.77
N SER A 38 5.45 0.35 -14.04
CA SER A 38 4.88 -0.23 -15.26
C SER A 38 4.54 0.83 -16.32
N SER A 39 4.64 0.43 -17.59
CA SER A 39 4.10 1.16 -18.74
C SER A 39 3.19 0.22 -19.55
N PRO A 40 1.89 0.53 -19.71
CA PRO A 40 1.20 1.71 -19.16
C PRO A 40 1.11 1.68 -17.61
N PRO A 41 0.83 2.84 -16.97
CA PRO A 41 0.70 2.93 -15.52
C PRO A 41 -0.39 2.00 -15.00
N PHE A 42 -0.22 1.51 -13.78
CA PHE A 42 -1.26 0.74 -13.12
C PHE A 42 -2.53 1.60 -12.99
N TYR A 43 -3.70 1.05 -13.32
CA TYR A 43 -4.94 1.83 -13.35
C TYR A 43 -5.34 2.40 -11.98
N TYR A 44 -4.95 1.74 -10.88
CA TYR A 44 -5.21 2.19 -9.52
C TYR A 44 -3.92 2.64 -8.84
N PRO A 45 -3.36 3.80 -9.21
CA PRO A 45 -2.20 4.33 -8.50
C PRO A 45 -2.56 4.48 -7.02
N TYR A 46 -1.68 4.00 -6.14
CA TYR A 46 -1.89 4.16 -4.72
C TYR A 46 -1.73 5.64 -4.36
N THR A 47 -2.59 6.12 -3.47
CA THR A 47 -2.49 7.46 -2.92
C THR A 47 -2.66 7.42 -1.41
N PHE A 48 -1.83 8.18 -0.70
CA PHE A 48 -1.98 8.44 0.72
C PHE A 48 -3.23 9.27 0.96
N THR A 49 -4.16 8.71 1.73
CA THR A 49 -5.32 9.43 2.24
C THR A 49 -4.94 10.17 3.51
N SER A 50 -5.67 11.24 3.87
CA SER A 50 -5.41 12.00 5.10
C SER A 50 -5.40 11.12 6.36
N ALA A 51 -6.27 10.10 6.40
CA ALA A 51 -6.31 9.13 7.49
C ALA A 51 -5.04 8.26 7.53
N LYS A 52 -4.58 7.77 6.38
CA LYS A 52 -3.34 6.98 6.30
C LYS A 52 -2.12 7.84 6.61
N CYS A 53 -2.08 9.10 6.17
CA CYS A 53 -1.06 10.08 6.54
C CYS A 53 -0.95 10.24 8.05
N ALA A 54 -2.09 10.49 8.73
CA ALA A 54 -2.13 10.69 10.16
C ALA A 54 -1.67 9.45 10.94
N ASN A 55 -2.15 8.26 10.54
CA ASN A 55 -1.77 7.00 11.19
C ASN A 55 -0.28 6.70 11.02
N VAL A 56 0.21 6.68 9.77
CA VAL A 56 1.61 6.33 9.47
C VAL A 56 2.58 7.34 10.09
N SER A 57 2.31 8.64 9.96
CA SER A 57 3.18 9.65 10.57
C SER A 57 3.18 9.59 12.09
N SER A 58 2.04 9.31 12.73
CA SER A 58 1.99 9.16 14.20
C SER A 58 2.81 7.97 14.67
N ALA A 59 2.78 6.84 13.96
CA ALA A 59 3.60 5.68 14.28
C ALA A 59 5.10 5.96 14.11
N ILE A 60 5.50 6.62 13.02
CA ILE A 60 6.88 7.06 12.78
C ILE A 60 7.36 7.97 13.92
N ILE A 61 6.55 8.99 14.26
CA ILE A 61 6.88 9.95 15.33
C ILE A 61 6.99 9.24 16.68
N ALA A 62 6.07 8.33 16.99
CA ALA A 62 6.10 7.55 18.23
C ALA A 62 7.39 6.73 18.33
N ASN A 63 7.75 5.97 17.29
CA ASN A 63 8.97 5.17 17.29
C ASN A 63 10.22 6.04 17.47
N ILE A 64 10.32 7.15 16.74
CA ILE A 64 11.47 8.06 16.88
C ILE A 64 11.56 8.63 18.30
N ASN A 65 10.44 9.02 18.91
CA ASN A 65 10.44 9.49 20.29
C ASN A 65 10.87 8.38 21.27
N ASP A 66 10.48 7.13 21.03
CA ASP A 66 10.81 6.00 21.89
C ASP A 66 12.32 5.72 21.93
N PHE A 67 13.01 5.76 20.77
CA PHE A 67 14.45 5.46 20.73
C PHE A 67 15.37 6.69 20.82
N ALA A 68 14.88 7.90 20.50
CA ALA A 68 15.72 9.11 20.53
C ALA A 68 15.53 9.96 21.79
N GLY A 69 14.32 9.96 22.39
CA GLY A 69 14.01 10.69 23.62
C GLY A 69 14.54 12.14 23.65
N ASP A 70 15.37 12.43 24.65
CA ASP A 70 15.96 13.77 24.89
C ASP A 70 16.97 14.22 23.80
N SER A 71 17.29 13.36 22.84
CA SER A 71 18.17 13.68 21.72
C SER A 71 17.54 14.61 20.68
N ILE A 72 16.21 14.80 20.76
CA ILE A 72 15.42 15.60 19.81
C ILE A 72 15.36 17.06 20.29
N VAL A 73 15.86 17.99 19.48
CA VAL A 73 15.74 19.44 19.73
C VAL A 73 14.49 20.03 19.09
N LYS A 74 14.09 19.50 17.93
CA LYS A 74 12.85 19.86 17.26
C LYS A 74 12.04 18.60 17.02
N ALA A 75 10.88 18.55 17.66
CA ALA A 75 9.97 17.42 17.57
C ALA A 75 9.67 17.05 16.10
N PHE A 76 9.70 15.75 15.83
CA PHE A 76 9.29 15.21 14.54
C PHE A 76 7.79 15.47 14.33
N ARG A 77 7.44 15.98 13.15
CA ARG A 77 6.04 16.22 12.76
C ARG A 77 5.84 15.93 11.27
N LEU A 78 4.61 15.59 10.91
CA LEU A 78 4.19 15.51 9.52
C LEU A 78 4.35 16.89 8.87
N GLU A 79 5.22 17.01 7.87
CA GLU A 79 5.43 18.25 7.12
C GLU A 79 4.71 18.21 5.76
N GLU A 80 4.61 17.04 5.14
CA GLU A 80 3.98 16.88 3.83
C GLU A 80 3.24 15.55 3.74
N CYS A 81 2.02 15.55 3.20
CA CYS A 81 1.36 14.34 2.77
C CYS A 81 0.50 14.64 1.55
N ILE A 82 1.03 14.38 0.36
CA ILE A 82 0.36 14.65 -0.91
C ILE A 82 0.44 13.43 -1.80
N SER A 83 -0.70 12.92 -2.24
CA SER A 83 -0.80 11.83 -3.22
C SER A 83 0.14 10.66 -2.95
N ASN A 84 1.35 10.64 -3.54
CA ASN A 84 2.33 9.57 -3.45
C ASN A 84 3.53 9.86 -2.53
N VAL A 85 3.48 10.92 -1.71
CA VAL A 85 4.55 11.33 -0.79
C VAL A 85 3.99 11.55 0.62
N LEU A 86 4.69 11.03 1.62
CA LEU A 86 4.54 11.36 3.04
C LEU A 86 5.92 11.74 3.60
N LYS A 87 6.01 12.86 4.32
CA LYS A 87 7.24 13.41 4.88
C LYS A 87 7.08 13.78 6.34
N VAL A 88 7.93 13.22 7.20
CA VAL A 88 8.02 13.53 8.63
C VAL A 88 9.41 14.04 8.94
N CYS A 89 9.56 15.23 9.52
CA CYS A 89 10.87 15.81 9.80
C CYS A 89 10.99 16.33 11.24
N GLY A 90 12.21 16.24 11.76
CA GLY A 90 12.62 16.75 13.07
C GLY A 90 14.11 17.09 13.08
N GLU A 91 14.63 17.48 14.24
CA GLU A 91 16.04 17.84 14.40
C GLU A 91 16.62 17.23 15.67
N PHE A 92 17.77 16.58 15.54
CA PHE A 92 18.58 16.09 16.65
C PHE A 92 19.58 17.13 17.14
N THR A 93 20.04 16.98 18.37
CA THR A 93 21.02 17.88 19.02
C THR A 93 22.32 18.05 18.23
N SER A 94 22.78 17.01 17.55
CA SER A 94 23.99 17.05 16.73
C SER A 94 24.05 15.90 15.73
N ASN A 95 24.97 16.00 14.77
CA ASN A 95 25.26 14.91 13.83
C ASN A 95 25.73 13.62 14.53
N VAL A 96 26.50 13.73 15.62
CA VAL A 96 27.02 12.56 16.34
C VAL A 96 25.88 11.78 17.01
N VAL A 97 24.95 12.53 17.63
CA VAL A 97 23.80 11.93 18.31
C VAL A 97 22.86 11.26 17.30
N GLY A 98 22.55 11.92 16.19
CA GLY A 98 21.75 11.29 15.15
C GLY A 98 22.42 10.05 14.55
N ALA A 99 23.72 10.12 14.24
CA ALA A 99 24.46 8.97 13.70
C ALA A 99 24.47 7.75 14.64
N ALA A 100 24.43 7.96 15.96
CA ALA A 100 24.32 6.88 16.93
C ALA A 100 22.99 6.11 16.87
N LEU A 101 21.95 6.70 16.25
CA LEU A 101 20.62 6.11 16.07
C LEU A 101 20.47 5.33 14.75
N GLN A 102 21.53 5.24 13.93
CA GLN A 102 21.47 4.62 12.60
C GLN A 102 20.85 3.21 12.62
N GLU A 103 21.29 2.35 13.53
CA GLU A 103 20.75 0.99 13.67
C GLU A 103 19.28 0.98 14.08
N SER A 104 18.85 1.90 14.95
CA SER A 104 17.44 2.03 15.35
C SER A 104 16.54 2.43 14.18
N PHE A 105 17.03 3.33 13.32
CA PHE A 105 16.33 3.67 12.09
C PHE A 105 16.27 2.48 11.13
N ASP A 106 17.39 1.78 10.89
CA ASP A 106 17.43 0.63 9.99
C ASP A 106 16.41 -0.46 10.38
N PHE A 107 16.23 -0.71 11.68
CA PHE A 107 15.16 -1.60 12.17
C PHE A 107 13.77 -1.01 11.96
N ALA A 108 13.54 0.25 12.32
CA ALA A 108 12.23 0.90 12.22
C ALA A 108 11.74 1.05 10.77
N LEU A 109 12.63 1.14 9.78
CA LEU A 109 12.25 1.25 8.36
C LEU A 109 11.38 0.08 7.89
N ILE A 110 11.67 -1.14 8.38
CA ILE A 110 10.93 -2.35 8.00
C ILE A 110 9.48 -2.25 8.49
N ASP A 111 9.30 -1.78 9.73
CA ASP A 111 7.97 -1.59 10.32
C ASP A 111 7.21 -0.46 9.61
N TRP A 112 7.88 0.67 9.33
CA TRP A 112 7.25 1.80 8.62
C TRP A 112 6.86 1.44 7.20
N TYR A 113 7.66 0.62 6.52
CA TYR A 113 7.31 0.04 5.24
C TYR A 113 6.05 -0.83 5.36
N ALA A 114 6.02 -1.72 6.36
CA ALA A 114 4.90 -2.63 6.60
C ALA A 114 3.58 -1.93 6.96
N LEU A 115 3.63 -0.73 7.57
CA LEU A 115 2.43 0.10 7.82
C LEU A 115 1.70 0.54 6.53
N VAL A 116 2.41 0.55 5.39
CA VAL A 116 1.85 0.93 4.08
C VAL A 116 1.60 -0.29 3.20
N SER A 117 2.55 -1.22 3.11
CA SER A 117 2.39 -2.44 2.31
C SER A 117 1.43 -3.47 2.95
N GLY A 118 1.19 -3.36 4.25
CA GLY A 118 0.58 -4.41 5.05
C GLY A 118 1.61 -5.45 5.50
N PHE A 119 1.38 -6.04 6.66
CA PHE A 119 2.31 -6.98 7.31
C PHE A 119 2.37 -8.36 6.67
N ASN A 120 1.33 -8.75 5.92
CA ASN A 120 1.18 -10.13 5.42
C ASN A 120 1.72 -10.34 3.99
N SER A 121 2.01 -9.25 3.26
CA SER A 121 2.60 -9.33 1.92
C SER A 121 3.37 -8.05 1.61
N PRO A 122 4.63 -8.13 1.16
CA PRO A 122 5.38 -6.95 0.74
C PRO A 122 4.81 -6.33 -0.54
N CYS A 123 4.05 -7.10 -1.33
CA CYS A 123 3.43 -6.63 -2.56
C CYS A 123 1.94 -6.95 -2.61
N PRO A 124 1.13 -6.24 -1.82
CA PRO A 124 -0.32 -6.30 -1.94
C PRO A 124 -0.76 -5.79 -3.31
N THR A 125 -1.99 -6.16 -3.71
CA THR A 125 -2.47 -5.87 -5.06
C THR A 125 -2.56 -4.37 -5.33
N PHE A 126 -2.86 -3.54 -4.33
CA PHE A 126 -2.95 -2.09 -4.49
C PHE A 126 -1.60 -1.40 -4.74
N LEU A 127 -0.48 -2.10 -4.57
CA LEU A 127 0.86 -1.64 -4.97
C LEU A 127 1.34 -2.27 -6.29
N SER A 128 0.53 -3.11 -6.96
CA SER A 128 0.92 -3.69 -8.25
C SER A 128 1.33 -2.61 -9.27
N GLY A 129 2.44 -2.84 -9.96
CA GLY A 129 2.99 -1.92 -10.96
C GLY A 129 3.63 -0.66 -10.37
N GLN A 130 3.87 -0.66 -9.06
CA GLN A 130 4.43 0.47 -8.32
C GLN A 130 5.61 0.03 -7.45
N SER A 131 6.41 0.99 -7.01
CA SER A 131 7.44 0.83 -5.99
C SER A 131 7.04 1.63 -4.77
N LEU A 132 7.08 1.00 -3.60
CA LEU A 132 7.04 1.70 -2.31
C LEU A 132 8.46 1.82 -1.79
N THR A 133 8.83 3.02 -1.38
CA THR A 133 10.16 3.28 -0.83
C THR A 133 10.04 4.11 0.43
N VAL A 134 10.72 3.68 1.49
CA VAL A 134 10.92 4.44 2.73
C VAL A 134 12.38 4.86 2.80
N ARG A 135 12.63 6.15 2.96
CA ARG A 135 13.97 6.73 3.07
C ARG A 135 14.08 7.59 4.30
N VAL A 136 15.27 7.59 4.90
CA VAL A 136 15.68 8.54 5.94
C VAL A 136 16.86 9.31 5.40
N GLY A 137 16.82 10.63 5.54
CA GLY A 137 17.86 11.51 5.05
C GLY A 137 17.64 12.96 5.45
N GLY A 138 18.30 13.87 4.76
CA GLY A 138 18.18 15.30 4.97
C GLY A 138 16.88 15.86 4.39
N ASP A 139 16.57 17.10 4.75
CA ASP A 139 15.44 17.82 4.19
C ASP A 139 15.71 18.19 2.72
N GLY A 140 14.88 17.75 1.79
CA GLY A 140 15.06 17.96 0.35
C GLY A 140 14.04 17.22 -0.51
N ASP A 141 14.49 16.73 -1.68
CA ASP A 141 13.69 15.94 -2.62
C ASP A 141 13.22 14.62 -1.96
N PRO A 142 11.90 14.36 -1.85
CA PRO A 142 11.39 13.13 -1.29
C PRO A 142 11.86 11.85 -1.98
N PHE A 143 12.14 11.91 -3.28
CA PHE A 143 12.56 10.74 -4.05
C PHE A 143 14.07 10.50 -3.96
N ASN A 144 14.86 11.54 -3.74
CA ASN A 144 16.32 11.49 -3.60
C ASN A 144 16.78 12.44 -2.49
N PRO A 145 16.49 12.13 -1.22
CA PRO A 145 16.82 13.02 -0.13
C PRO A 145 18.35 13.18 -0.01
N PRO A 146 18.85 14.40 0.26
CA PRO A 146 20.27 14.61 0.49
C PRO A 146 20.72 13.82 1.73
N SER A 147 22.02 13.54 1.86
CA SER A 147 22.49 12.84 3.05
C SER A 147 22.34 13.68 4.34
N SER A 148 21.98 13.03 5.44
CA SER A 148 21.93 13.61 6.80
C SER A 148 22.84 12.85 7.77
N CYS A 149 22.74 13.10 9.07
CA CYS A 149 23.43 12.33 10.09
C CYS A 149 22.92 10.89 10.22
N VAL A 150 21.71 10.61 9.71
CA VAL A 150 21.15 9.27 9.56
C VAL A 150 20.73 9.10 8.11
N ASN A 151 21.05 7.96 7.51
CA ASN A 151 20.65 7.62 6.14
C ASN A 151 20.27 6.15 6.08
N SER A 152 19.03 5.88 5.67
CA SER A 152 18.51 4.51 5.57
C SER A 152 17.54 4.44 4.41
N GLU A 153 17.46 3.28 3.76
CA GLU A 153 16.49 3.05 2.68
C GLU A 153 16.00 1.60 2.70
N VAL A 154 14.69 1.44 2.54
CA VAL A 154 14.08 0.17 2.16
C VAL A 154 13.14 0.44 1.00
N SER A 155 13.22 -0.41 -0.03
CA SER A 155 12.42 -0.25 -1.24
C SER A 155 12.04 -1.61 -1.79
N GLN A 156 10.83 -1.70 -2.34
CA GLN A 156 10.34 -2.90 -3.00
C GLN A 156 9.53 -2.49 -4.22
N VAL A 157 9.87 -3.12 -5.35
CA VAL A 157 9.10 -3.04 -6.58
C VAL A 157 8.06 -4.16 -6.58
N CYS A 158 6.80 -3.79 -6.75
CA CYS A 158 5.70 -4.72 -6.89
C CYS A 158 5.37 -4.90 -8.36
N ALA A 159 5.93 -5.98 -8.92
CA ALA A 159 5.70 -6.34 -10.31
C ALA A 159 4.21 -6.55 -10.59
N LEU A 160 3.82 -6.37 -11.85
CA LEU A 160 2.49 -6.77 -12.27
C LEU A 160 2.32 -8.29 -12.12
N PRO A 161 1.12 -8.76 -11.75
CA PRO A 161 0.86 -10.19 -11.62
C PRO A 161 1.18 -10.91 -12.94
N ASN A 162 1.92 -12.02 -12.85
CA ASN A 162 2.19 -12.85 -14.00
C ASN A 162 1.15 -13.98 -14.09
N LEU A 163 0.95 -14.53 -15.29
CA LEU A 163 -0.01 -15.61 -15.52
C LEU A 163 0.38 -16.93 -14.83
N ASN A 164 1.66 -17.13 -14.50
CA ASN A 164 2.11 -18.35 -13.83
C ASN A 164 1.68 -18.38 -12.36
N ASP A 165 1.37 -17.22 -11.77
CA ASP A 165 0.89 -17.07 -10.40
C ASP A 165 -0.63 -17.21 -10.25
N GLY A 166 -1.36 -17.33 -11.37
CA GLY A 166 -2.81 -17.27 -11.46
C GLY A 166 -3.50 -18.53 -11.98
N PRO A 167 -4.82 -18.50 -12.17
CA PRO A 167 -5.56 -19.64 -12.70
C PRO A 167 -5.01 -20.09 -14.06
N PRO A 168 -5.00 -21.41 -14.34
CA PRO A 168 -4.65 -21.92 -15.66
C PRO A 168 -5.80 -21.60 -16.63
N CYS A 169 -5.81 -20.40 -17.20
CA CYS A 169 -6.83 -19.95 -18.13
C CYS A 169 -6.26 -19.09 -19.25
N SER A 170 -6.92 -19.11 -20.41
CA SER A 170 -6.58 -18.29 -21.58
C SER A 170 -7.17 -16.87 -21.49
N CYS A 171 -7.34 -16.35 -20.27
CA CYS A 171 -7.86 -15.01 -20.05
C CYS A 171 -6.90 -13.95 -20.61
N ASN A 172 -7.45 -12.85 -21.09
CA ASN A 172 -6.64 -11.66 -21.30
C ASN A 172 -6.11 -11.18 -19.94
N VAL A 173 -4.83 -10.89 -19.81
CA VAL A 173 -4.24 -10.33 -18.57
C VAL A 173 -3.72 -8.93 -18.72
N ARG A 174 -3.89 -8.36 -19.91
CA ARG A 174 -3.55 -6.96 -20.14
C ARG A 174 -4.49 -6.12 -19.30
N GLN A 175 -3.88 -5.23 -18.54
CA GLN A 175 -4.64 -4.22 -17.82
C GLN A 175 -5.43 -3.38 -18.82
N ARG A 176 -6.60 -2.93 -18.39
CA ARG A 176 -7.47 -2.10 -19.24
C ARG A 176 -7.84 -2.78 -20.57
N ALA A 177 -7.86 -4.11 -20.61
CA ALA A 177 -8.34 -4.85 -21.78
C ALA A 177 -9.85 -4.68 -22.01
N THR A 178 -10.62 -4.42 -20.95
CA THR A 178 -12.07 -4.27 -20.95
C THR A 178 -12.48 -3.00 -20.19
N PRO A 179 -13.71 -2.49 -20.37
CA PRO A 179 -14.22 -1.37 -19.59
C PRO A 179 -14.51 -1.71 -18.13
N PHE A 180 -14.65 -2.98 -17.77
CA PHE A 180 -14.93 -3.40 -16.39
C PHE A 180 -13.65 -3.69 -15.61
N ALA A 181 -13.51 -3.17 -14.40
CA ALA A 181 -12.38 -3.51 -13.53
C ALA A 181 -12.81 -3.81 -12.09
N MET A 182 -12.10 -4.72 -11.44
CA MET A 182 -12.19 -4.92 -9.99
C MET A 182 -11.23 -3.96 -9.28
N LYS A 183 -11.62 -3.44 -8.12
CA LYS A 183 -10.70 -2.69 -7.25
C LYS A 183 -9.64 -3.62 -6.66
N PRO A 184 -8.42 -3.12 -6.42
CA PRO A 184 -7.30 -3.93 -5.94
C PRO A 184 -7.42 -4.32 -4.47
N THR A 185 -8.45 -3.83 -3.77
CA THR A 185 -8.76 -4.18 -2.39
C THR A 185 -10.21 -4.66 -2.26
N TYR A 186 -10.42 -5.61 -1.35
CA TYR A 186 -11.75 -6.00 -0.89
C TYR A 186 -11.99 -5.52 0.54
N ASN A 187 -13.25 -5.46 0.93
CA ASN A 187 -13.66 -5.11 2.29
C ASN A 187 -14.21 -6.34 3.01
N VAL A 188 -14.05 -6.39 4.33
CA VAL A 188 -14.63 -7.44 5.17
C VAL A 188 -15.69 -6.82 6.07
N ILE A 189 -16.92 -7.34 5.98
CA ILE A 189 -18.04 -6.91 6.83
C ILE A 189 -18.75 -8.13 7.43
N ASN A 190 -19.61 -7.91 8.43
CA ASN A 190 -20.40 -8.98 9.01
C ASN A 190 -21.37 -9.58 7.97
N GLY A 191 -21.50 -10.91 7.98
CA GLY A 191 -22.45 -11.62 7.14
C GLY A 191 -23.89 -11.49 7.60
N ARG A 192 -24.79 -12.15 6.88
CA ARG A 192 -26.22 -12.19 7.23
C ARG A 192 -26.48 -13.01 8.49
N SER A 193 -25.54 -13.88 8.85
CA SER A 193 -25.55 -14.63 10.11
C SER A 193 -24.36 -14.23 10.98
N SER A 194 -24.47 -14.45 12.29
CA SER A 194 -23.37 -14.21 13.24
C SER A 194 -22.12 -15.05 12.96
N ASN A 195 -22.27 -16.16 12.22
CA ASN A 195 -21.20 -17.11 11.93
C ASN A 195 -20.54 -16.88 10.57
N THR A 196 -20.97 -15.87 9.82
CA THR A 196 -20.44 -15.56 8.48
C THR A 196 -19.80 -14.17 8.42
N LEU A 197 -18.88 -14.02 7.47
CA LEU A 197 -18.31 -12.75 7.04
C LEU A 197 -18.59 -12.57 5.54
N LEU A 198 -18.66 -11.32 5.10
CA LEU A 198 -18.75 -10.96 3.69
C LEU A 198 -17.42 -10.36 3.25
N TYR A 199 -16.82 -10.97 2.24
CA TYR A 199 -15.66 -10.44 1.53
C TYR A 199 -16.15 -9.76 0.26
N CYS A 200 -16.15 -8.44 0.25
CA CYS A 200 -16.80 -7.61 -0.75
C CYS A 200 -15.80 -6.94 -1.69
N PHE A 201 -15.93 -7.25 -2.97
CA PHE A 201 -15.13 -6.77 -4.09
C PHE A 201 -15.94 -5.71 -4.84
N ASP A 202 -15.40 -4.50 -4.93
CA ASP A 202 -16.04 -3.42 -5.67
C ASP A 202 -15.55 -3.41 -7.13
N THR A 203 -16.46 -3.08 -8.04
CA THR A 203 -16.17 -2.89 -9.47
C THR A 203 -16.23 -1.41 -9.85
N VAL A 204 -15.55 -1.08 -10.94
CA VAL A 204 -15.59 0.25 -11.56
C VAL A 204 -15.58 0.10 -13.08
N VAL A 205 -15.99 1.15 -13.78
CA VAL A 205 -15.81 1.26 -15.22
C VAL A 205 -14.63 2.15 -15.56
N ILE A 206 -13.81 1.69 -16.51
CA ILE A 206 -12.54 2.28 -16.94
C ILE A 206 -12.54 2.45 -18.46
N THR A 207 -11.69 3.33 -18.98
CA THR A 207 -11.46 3.40 -20.43
C THR A 207 -10.47 2.30 -20.83
N PRO A 208 -10.86 1.35 -21.71
CA PRO A 208 -9.94 0.35 -22.21
C PRO A 208 -8.77 0.99 -22.96
N GLU A 209 -7.61 0.33 -22.95
CA GLU A 209 -6.48 0.76 -23.78
C GLU A 209 -6.78 0.58 -25.27
N TYR A 210 -7.52 -0.49 -25.62
CA TYR A 210 -7.97 -0.78 -26.98
C TYR A 210 -9.49 -0.88 -27.04
N PRO A 211 -10.23 0.24 -27.11
CA PRO A 211 -11.69 0.24 -27.07
C PRO A 211 -12.35 -0.60 -28.17
N ASN A 212 -11.69 -0.76 -29.32
CA ASN A 212 -12.18 -1.55 -30.45
C ASN A 212 -11.69 -3.01 -30.44
N GLY A 213 -10.94 -3.42 -29.42
CA GLY A 213 -10.49 -4.80 -29.26
C GLY A 213 -11.62 -5.71 -28.77
N LEU A 214 -11.44 -7.03 -28.89
CA LEU A 214 -12.41 -8.06 -28.47
C LEU A 214 -12.97 -7.79 -27.05
N CYS A 215 -12.08 -7.63 -26.07
CA CYS A 215 -12.46 -7.30 -24.69
C CYS A 215 -12.84 -5.82 -24.49
N GLY A 216 -12.38 -4.91 -25.35
CA GLY A 216 -12.57 -3.46 -25.18
C GLY A 216 -13.98 -3.00 -25.55
N MET A 217 -14.65 -3.73 -26.46
CA MET A 217 -16.00 -3.44 -26.93
C MET A 217 -17.10 -4.00 -26.00
N THR A 218 -16.73 -4.68 -24.91
CA THR A 218 -17.71 -5.35 -24.04
C THR A 218 -18.54 -4.32 -23.27
N THR A 219 -19.86 -4.38 -23.39
CA THR A 219 -20.80 -3.47 -22.74
C THR A 219 -21.55 -4.09 -21.57
N ASN A 220 -21.43 -5.41 -21.38
CA ASN A 220 -22.04 -6.18 -20.32
C ASN A 220 -21.03 -7.08 -19.63
N LEU A 221 -21.07 -7.10 -18.30
CA LEU A 221 -20.37 -8.04 -17.45
C LEU A 221 -21.29 -9.22 -17.16
N LEU A 222 -21.12 -10.31 -17.91
CA LEU A 222 -21.97 -11.50 -17.86
C LEU A 222 -21.81 -12.22 -16.52
N LYS A 223 -20.55 -12.48 -16.13
CA LYS A 223 -20.19 -13.22 -14.92
C LYS A 223 -18.76 -12.90 -14.49
N LEU A 224 -18.41 -13.31 -13.27
CA LEU A 224 -17.04 -13.38 -12.80
C LEU A 224 -16.71 -14.80 -12.35
N GLU A 225 -15.43 -15.17 -12.39
CA GLU A 225 -14.94 -16.42 -11.82
C GLU A 225 -13.75 -16.17 -10.91
N PHE A 226 -13.84 -16.59 -9.64
CA PHE A 226 -12.75 -16.54 -8.69
C PHE A 226 -11.92 -17.84 -8.73
N TRP A 227 -10.59 -17.71 -8.71
CA TRP A 227 -9.70 -18.85 -8.51
C TRP A 227 -9.57 -19.17 -7.02
N ALA A 228 -10.26 -20.22 -6.59
CA ALA A 228 -10.50 -20.51 -5.19
C ALA A 228 -10.49 -22.02 -4.90
N ASP A 229 -10.13 -22.38 -3.67
CA ASP A 229 -10.02 -23.76 -3.22
C ASP A 229 -11.37 -24.48 -3.22
N ASP A 230 -11.51 -25.42 -4.14
CA ASP A 230 -12.79 -26.10 -4.33
C ASP A 230 -13.07 -27.20 -3.29
N GLN A 231 -12.10 -27.50 -2.42
CA GLN A 231 -12.32 -28.28 -1.21
C GLN A 231 -13.15 -27.51 -0.16
N GLN A 232 -13.19 -26.17 -0.29
CA GLN A 232 -13.91 -25.28 0.61
C GLN A 232 -15.27 -24.83 0.06
N ARG A 233 -15.82 -25.55 -0.93
CA ARG A 233 -17.16 -25.29 -1.51
C ARG A 233 -18.24 -25.01 -0.47
N ARG A 234 -18.26 -25.79 0.62
CA ARG A 234 -19.27 -25.68 1.71
C ARG A 234 -19.02 -24.52 2.67
N LYS A 235 -17.89 -23.84 2.54
CA LYS A 235 -17.58 -22.66 3.35
C LYS A 235 -18.13 -21.37 2.76
N VAL A 236 -18.58 -21.40 1.50
CA VAL A 236 -19.30 -20.30 0.87
C VAL A 236 -20.79 -20.57 1.00
N SER A 237 -21.52 -19.72 1.74
CA SER A 237 -22.96 -19.90 1.98
C SER A 237 -23.80 -19.23 0.90
N ALA A 238 -23.36 -18.09 0.37
CA ALA A 238 -24.04 -17.34 -0.67
C ALA A 238 -23.10 -16.33 -1.34
N ILE A 239 -23.58 -15.75 -2.44
CA ILE A 239 -22.93 -14.61 -3.08
C ILE A 239 -23.93 -13.46 -3.15
N GLY A 240 -23.56 -12.31 -2.63
CA GLY A 240 -24.33 -11.07 -2.69
C GLY A 240 -23.90 -10.24 -3.89
N LEU A 241 -24.86 -9.74 -4.67
CA LEU A 241 -24.67 -8.85 -5.81
C LEU A 241 -25.43 -7.56 -5.56
N GLN A 242 -24.74 -6.43 -5.64
CA GLN A 242 -25.35 -5.11 -5.51
C GLN A 242 -24.87 -4.26 -6.68
N ALA A 243 -25.75 -4.03 -7.67
CA ALA A 243 -25.42 -3.11 -8.75
C ALA A 243 -25.36 -1.67 -8.24
N ALA A 244 -24.71 -0.80 -8.99
CA ALA A 244 -24.70 0.63 -8.71
C ALA A 244 -26.13 1.18 -8.60
N GLY A 245 -26.41 1.89 -7.51
CA GLY A 245 -27.73 2.46 -7.22
C GLY A 245 -28.69 1.52 -6.50
N ASP A 246 -28.40 0.22 -6.43
CA ASP A 246 -29.22 -0.72 -5.65
C ASP A 246 -29.06 -0.46 -4.16
N LYS A 247 -30.18 -0.43 -3.44
CA LYS A 247 -30.18 -0.24 -1.96
C LYS A 247 -29.86 -1.52 -1.19
N THR A 248 -30.01 -2.68 -1.82
CA THR A 248 -29.91 -4.00 -1.18
C THR A 248 -29.19 -4.97 -2.10
N MET A 249 -28.51 -5.96 -1.50
CA MET A 249 -27.91 -7.07 -2.25
C MET A 249 -28.98 -8.07 -2.71
N THR A 250 -28.86 -8.51 -3.96
CA THR A 250 -29.47 -9.73 -4.47
C THR A 250 -28.58 -10.92 -4.13
N TRP A 251 -29.16 -11.98 -3.57
CA TRP A 251 -28.40 -13.15 -3.15
C TRP A 251 -28.58 -14.30 -4.12
N ILE A 252 -27.46 -14.86 -4.57
CA ILE A 252 -27.43 -16.05 -5.44
C ILE A 252 -26.68 -17.19 -4.74
N ALA A 253 -27.01 -18.42 -5.16
CA ALA A 253 -26.32 -19.60 -4.67
C ALA A 253 -24.89 -19.68 -5.27
N PRO A 254 -23.90 -20.14 -4.49
CA PRO A 254 -22.55 -20.33 -5.00
C PRO A 254 -22.54 -21.45 -6.04
N THR A 255 -22.09 -21.13 -7.25
CA THR A 255 -21.96 -22.10 -8.34
C THR A 255 -20.49 -22.37 -8.57
N TRP A 256 -20.09 -23.62 -8.69
CA TRP A 256 -18.69 -23.98 -8.92
C TRP A 256 -18.53 -24.67 -10.28
N ALA A 257 -17.34 -24.57 -10.87
CA ALA A 257 -16.99 -25.43 -12.00
C ALA A 257 -16.75 -26.89 -11.55
N SER A 258 -16.28 -27.73 -12.48
CA SER A 258 -15.96 -29.13 -12.23
C SER A 258 -15.00 -29.28 -11.04
N SER A 259 -15.15 -30.38 -10.30
CA SER A 259 -14.23 -30.70 -9.20
C SER A 259 -12.78 -30.72 -9.70
N GLY A 260 -11.86 -30.16 -8.93
CA GLY A 260 -10.44 -30.01 -9.25
C GLY A 260 -10.08 -28.74 -10.04
N SER A 261 -11.05 -27.97 -10.55
CA SER A 261 -10.74 -26.77 -11.35
C SER A 261 -10.38 -25.55 -10.50
N ASN A 262 -10.70 -25.57 -9.20
CA ASN A 262 -10.53 -24.43 -8.30
C ASN A 262 -11.26 -23.16 -8.76
N THR A 263 -12.51 -23.27 -9.23
CA THR A 263 -13.24 -22.13 -9.82
C THR A 263 -14.62 -21.93 -9.20
N LEU A 264 -14.78 -20.82 -8.47
CA LEU A 264 -16.08 -20.32 -8.02
C LEU A 264 -16.66 -19.37 -9.06
N LYS A 265 -17.86 -19.66 -9.55
CA LYS A 265 -18.59 -18.85 -10.53
C LYS A 265 -19.58 -17.92 -9.83
N VAL A 266 -19.47 -16.64 -10.13
CA VAL A 266 -20.44 -15.61 -9.80
C VAL A 266 -21.30 -15.39 -11.04
N THR A 267 -22.45 -16.07 -11.11
CA THR A 267 -23.32 -16.02 -12.28
C THR A 267 -24.79 -16.27 -11.89
N PRO A 268 -25.76 -15.58 -12.52
CA PRO A 268 -25.58 -14.48 -13.48
C PRO A 268 -25.25 -13.15 -12.77
N VAL A 269 -24.40 -12.32 -13.40
CA VAL A 269 -24.17 -10.92 -12.97
C VAL A 269 -24.97 -9.97 -13.87
N ASN A 270 -24.76 -10.05 -15.19
CA ASN A 270 -25.48 -9.26 -16.20
C ASN A 270 -25.53 -7.75 -15.91
N TRP A 271 -24.37 -7.17 -15.61
CA TRP A 271 -24.26 -5.74 -15.35
C TRP A 271 -23.81 -4.96 -16.57
N SER A 272 -24.62 -3.97 -16.97
CA SER A 272 -24.17 -2.91 -17.86
C SER A 272 -23.05 -2.08 -17.24
N LEU A 273 -22.39 -1.23 -18.05
CA LEU A 273 -21.40 -0.27 -17.57
C LEU A 273 -21.92 0.57 -16.38
N ASN A 274 -23.15 1.07 -16.46
CA ASN A 274 -23.72 1.88 -15.39
C ASN A 274 -23.91 1.09 -14.09
N GLN A 275 -24.32 -0.17 -14.19
CA GLN A 275 -24.52 -1.05 -13.04
C GLN A 275 -23.19 -1.50 -12.41
N ALA A 276 -22.14 -1.65 -13.22
CA ALA A 276 -20.83 -2.05 -12.74
C ALA A 276 -20.06 -0.92 -12.07
N THR A 277 -20.37 0.36 -12.34
CA THR A 277 -19.63 1.48 -11.75
C THR A 277 -20.01 1.69 -10.27
N GLY A 278 -19.18 1.19 -9.35
CA GLY A 278 -19.54 1.11 -7.93
C GLY A 278 -20.42 -0.11 -7.60
N GLY A 279 -20.55 -1.06 -8.52
CA GLY A 279 -21.12 -2.37 -8.24
C GLY A 279 -20.29 -3.14 -7.21
N ARG A 280 -20.92 -4.04 -6.46
CA ARG A 280 -20.29 -4.79 -5.37
C ARG A 280 -20.69 -6.26 -5.40
N ILE A 281 -19.69 -7.13 -5.38
CA ILE A 281 -19.84 -8.58 -5.28
C ILE A 281 -19.31 -9.02 -3.91
N CYS A 282 -20.11 -9.69 -3.10
CA CYS A 282 -19.70 -10.17 -1.78
C CYS A 282 -19.78 -11.69 -1.68
N LEU A 283 -18.68 -12.33 -1.30
CA LEU A 283 -18.66 -13.76 -0.96
C LEU A 283 -19.04 -13.90 0.52
N GLU A 284 -20.17 -14.54 0.80
CA GLU A 284 -20.55 -14.86 2.18
C GLU A 284 -19.90 -16.17 2.59
N MET A 285 -19.06 -16.09 3.63
CA MET A 285 -18.20 -17.18 4.04
C MET A 285 -18.29 -17.46 5.53
N ASP A 286 -18.20 -18.74 5.87
CA ASP A 286 -18.11 -19.21 7.25
C ASP A 286 -16.85 -18.66 7.94
N LYS A 287 -16.99 -18.22 9.20
CA LYS A 287 -15.88 -17.67 9.99
C LYS A 287 -14.73 -18.64 10.26
N SER A 288 -14.92 -19.94 10.03
CA SER A 288 -13.85 -20.93 10.11
C SER A 288 -12.90 -20.89 8.91
N THR A 289 -13.10 -20.01 7.92
CA THR A 289 -12.20 -19.80 6.79
C THR A 289 -12.02 -18.31 6.50
N ASN A 290 -11.00 -17.99 5.71
CA ASN A 290 -10.70 -16.64 5.27
C ASN A 290 -10.10 -16.65 3.84
N MET A 291 -9.82 -15.47 3.29
CA MET A 291 -9.23 -15.35 1.94
C MET A 291 -7.84 -15.97 1.82
N HIS A 292 -7.06 -16.04 2.92
CA HIS A 292 -5.71 -16.64 2.93
C HIS A 292 -5.76 -18.13 2.58
N THR A 293 -6.72 -18.85 3.13
CA THR A 293 -6.89 -20.28 2.85
C THR A 293 -7.80 -20.54 1.65
N PHE A 294 -8.74 -19.64 1.37
CA PHE A 294 -9.75 -19.83 0.33
C PHE A 294 -9.25 -19.48 -1.07
N CYS A 295 -8.56 -18.36 -1.24
CA CYS A 295 -8.08 -17.94 -2.54
C CYS A 295 -6.79 -18.67 -2.91
N LYS A 296 -6.70 -19.09 -4.18
CA LYS A 296 -5.48 -19.72 -4.71
C LYS A 296 -4.55 -18.65 -5.26
N GLY A 297 -3.25 -18.87 -5.18
CA GLY A 297 -2.21 -17.98 -5.67
C GLY A 297 -0.96 -18.00 -4.81
N SER A 298 0.08 -17.32 -5.26
CA SER A 298 1.34 -17.16 -4.51
C SER A 298 1.28 -16.06 -3.45
N ASN A 299 0.35 -15.10 -3.59
CA ASN A 299 0.21 -13.98 -2.67
C ASN A 299 -0.86 -14.25 -1.61
N ASP A 300 -0.48 -14.09 -0.36
CA ASP A 300 -1.33 -14.38 0.78
C ASP A 300 -2.58 -13.49 0.81
N GLY A 301 -3.74 -14.11 1.07
CA GLY A 301 -5.05 -13.44 1.11
C GLY A 301 -5.51 -12.79 -0.20
N THR A 302 -4.80 -12.99 -1.30
CA THR A 302 -5.06 -12.34 -2.60
C THR A 302 -5.90 -13.24 -3.50
N CYS A 303 -6.95 -12.68 -4.10
CA CYS A 303 -7.91 -13.43 -4.91
C CYS A 303 -7.86 -13.01 -6.37
N TRP A 304 -7.67 -13.99 -7.24
CA TRP A 304 -7.81 -13.81 -8.69
C TRP A 304 -9.28 -13.87 -9.10
N ALA A 305 -9.70 -12.93 -9.94
CA ALA A 305 -11.03 -12.91 -10.55
C ALA A 305 -10.93 -12.68 -12.06
N GLY A 306 -11.48 -13.60 -12.85
CA GLY A 306 -11.68 -13.42 -14.29
C GLY A 306 -13.04 -12.82 -14.59
N PHE A 307 -13.06 -11.77 -15.41
CA PHE A 307 -14.29 -11.12 -15.87
C PHE A 307 -14.68 -11.71 -17.22
N PHE A 308 -15.98 -11.85 -17.49
CA PHE A 308 -16.46 -12.46 -18.74
C PHE A 308 -17.55 -11.62 -19.39
N ASP A 309 -17.50 -11.55 -20.73
CA ASP A 309 -18.50 -10.91 -21.56
C ASP A 309 -19.62 -11.88 -22.00
N ASP A 310 -20.58 -11.38 -22.77
CA ASP A 310 -21.70 -12.18 -23.31
C ASP A 310 -21.26 -13.29 -24.26
N SER A 311 -20.09 -13.14 -24.89
CA SER A 311 -19.48 -14.16 -25.73
C SER A 311 -18.73 -15.23 -24.93
N LYS A 312 -18.74 -15.11 -23.59
CA LYS A 312 -18.01 -15.96 -22.64
C LYS A 312 -16.50 -15.89 -22.81
N ASN A 313 -15.98 -14.83 -23.44
CA ASN A 313 -14.56 -14.54 -23.48
C ASN A 313 -14.12 -14.02 -22.11
N CYS A 314 -12.96 -14.46 -21.64
CA CYS A 314 -12.41 -13.98 -20.39
C CYS A 314 -11.56 -12.72 -20.60
N CYS A 315 -11.98 -11.63 -19.96
CA CYS A 315 -11.54 -10.27 -20.20
C CYS A 315 -11.58 -9.41 -18.92
N PRO A 316 -10.44 -8.98 -18.36
CA PRO A 316 -9.21 -9.69 -18.06
C PRO A 316 -9.23 -10.37 -16.67
N LEU A 317 -8.08 -10.88 -16.23
CA LEU A 317 -7.85 -11.27 -14.82
C LEU A 317 -7.50 -10.05 -13.96
N TYR A 318 -8.20 -9.92 -12.85
CA TYR A 318 -7.92 -8.95 -11.80
C TYR A 318 -7.52 -9.64 -10.51
N LEU A 319 -6.77 -8.92 -9.69
CA LEU A 319 -6.46 -9.30 -8.34
C LEU A 319 -7.18 -8.38 -7.35
N SER A 320 -7.40 -8.89 -6.14
CA SER A 320 -7.79 -8.09 -5.00
C SER A 320 -7.19 -8.68 -3.73
N SER A 321 -6.57 -7.84 -2.89
CA SER A 321 -5.93 -8.22 -1.64
C SER A 321 -6.63 -7.60 -0.42
N PRO A 322 -6.31 -8.02 0.81
CA PRO A 322 -6.79 -7.33 2.00
C PRO A 322 -6.46 -5.84 1.94
N PRO A 323 -7.27 -4.99 2.61
CA PRO A 323 -6.92 -3.58 2.75
C PRO A 323 -5.65 -3.42 3.63
N PRO A 324 -4.89 -2.33 3.43
CA PRO A 324 -3.71 -2.01 4.25
C PRO A 324 -4.07 -1.52 5.65
#